data_AF-A0A8C9SR97-F1
#
_entry.id   AF-A0A8C9SR97-F1
#
_cell.length_a   1.000
_cell.length_b   1.000
_cell.length_c   1.000
_cell.angle_alpha   90.00
_cell.angle_beta   90.00
_cell.angle_gamma   90.00
#
_symmetry.space_group_name_H-M   'P 1'
#
loop_
_entity.id
_entity.type
_entity.pdbx_description
1 polymer ?
#
loop_
_entity_poly.entity_id
_entity_poly.type
_entity_poly.pdbx_seq_one_letter_code
_entity_poly.pdbx_strand_id
1 'polypeptide(L)'
;LDSFELYPFSSLFNPVSTLFLCPSIAPVRHLPHLCPFSEFVQTHWKEDSFFGYQCLNGCNPLMLRRVQRVPPNMAVTADMLQPFLSEGSSLEQEMEKGTIFLLDYEVLEGVLSNIINGKQQYLTAPLCLLHCDHQGLLKPIAIQLQQTPGPQNPVFLPSDPEPDWLLAKIWVRCADFQCHQLISHFLRTHLLGEVCCIATLRQLPEIHPLYQVLMPHVQTTLQINIQARTSLLAPGGVFDKSVGCGLEGITVLLQRATERLHYRSLCVPDDLEDRGVAALPNNHYAQDALKLWAALHRFVSHWIDLYYTSDSKVHQDKELQNWIQDIFSEGFLGLTHTGLPQNFKTKTELSKFITVVIFACTALHAAVNFSQLDFNLWMPNCPATMCCPPPQAKGLVTMQDLLSILPDVNATCSVITTLSLLSQPGKNFIPLCQYREEWFRSGAPRELVEALQKELKSISMYIAERNRFLELPYPYLDPENIENSVAI
;
A
#
# COMPACT_ATOMS: atom_id res chain seq x y z
N LEU A 1 36.37 11.96 6.96
CA LEU A 1 37.59 11.54 7.66
C LEU A 1 37.57 12.30 8.98
N ASP A 2 37.09 11.81 10.12
CA ASP A 2 36.62 10.53 10.67
C ASP A 2 35.55 10.97 11.70
N SER A 3 34.47 10.28 12.08
CA SER A 3 34.23 8.90 12.41
C SER A 3 32.71 8.78 12.63
N PHE A 4 31.99 8.03 11.81
CA PHE A 4 30.66 7.54 12.17
C PHE A 4 30.81 6.03 12.35
N GLU A 5 30.74 5.58 13.60
CA GLU A 5 30.74 4.17 13.94
C GLU A 5 29.52 3.50 13.28
N LEU A 6 29.78 2.72 12.23
CA LEU A 6 28.89 1.68 11.76
C LEU A 6 28.72 0.70 12.92
N TYR A 7 27.59 0.76 13.61
CA TYR A 7 27.23 -0.27 14.58
C TYR A 7 27.29 -1.65 13.88
N PRO A 8 28.00 -2.64 14.45
CA PRO A 8 28.05 -3.96 13.86
C PRO A 8 26.64 -4.57 13.95
N PHE A 9 26.09 -4.93 12.79
CA PHE A 9 24.80 -5.59 12.59
C PHE A 9 24.64 -6.94 13.35
N SER A 10 25.59 -7.35 14.17
CA SER A 10 25.65 -8.67 14.80
C SER A 10 24.92 -8.81 16.15
N SER A 11 24.42 -7.73 16.77
CA SER A 11 23.82 -7.80 18.12
C SER A 11 22.29 -7.86 18.18
N LEU A 12 21.58 -7.83 17.03
CA LEU A 12 20.13 -8.02 16.95
C LEU A 12 19.71 -9.47 16.61
N PHE A 13 20.69 -10.36 16.40
CA PHE A 13 20.48 -11.69 15.82
C PHE A 13 19.93 -12.78 16.78
N ASN A 14 19.51 -12.45 18.00
CA ASN A 14 19.24 -13.47 19.03
C ASN A 14 17.82 -13.57 19.64
N PRO A 15 16.77 -12.91 19.10
CA PRO A 15 15.40 -13.40 19.32
C PRO A 15 14.71 -13.93 18.05
N VAL A 16 15.10 -13.50 16.84
CA VAL A 16 14.38 -13.81 15.58
C VAL A 16 14.56 -15.27 15.15
N SER A 17 15.68 -15.88 15.47
CA SER A 17 16.00 -17.27 15.13
C SER A 17 15.14 -18.30 15.87
N THR A 18 14.58 -17.96 17.03
CA THR A 18 13.70 -18.86 17.81
C THR A 18 12.20 -18.65 17.51
N LEU A 19 11.85 -17.61 16.76
CA LEU A 19 10.45 -17.17 16.54
C LEU A 19 9.67 -18.04 15.54
N PHE A 20 10.33 -18.85 14.70
CA PHE A 20 9.66 -19.53 13.57
C PHE A 20 10.11 -20.99 13.33
N LEU A 21 10.82 -21.60 14.27
CA LEU A 21 11.34 -22.97 14.14
C LEU A 21 10.32 -24.02 14.62
N CYS A 22 9.25 -24.23 13.87
CA CYS A 22 8.56 -25.52 13.95
C CYS A 22 8.06 -25.95 12.56
N PRO A 23 8.51 -27.09 12.01
CA PRO A 23 8.01 -27.63 10.74
C PRO A 23 6.61 -28.27 10.87
N SER A 24 5.90 -28.06 11.99
CA SER A 24 4.48 -28.35 12.10
C SER A 24 3.70 -27.05 12.00
N ILE A 25 2.63 -27.04 11.21
CA ILE A 25 1.64 -25.96 11.11
C ILE A 25 0.81 -25.98 12.41
N ALA A 26 1.45 -25.74 13.56
CA ALA A 26 0.86 -25.74 14.89
C ALA A 26 1.35 -24.50 15.66
N PRO A 27 0.48 -23.87 16.48
CA PRO A 27 0.81 -22.62 17.14
C PRO A 27 1.89 -22.82 18.21
N VAL A 28 2.97 -22.07 18.12
CA VAL A 28 3.97 -21.95 19.20
C VAL A 28 3.32 -21.14 20.33
N ARG A 29 2.69 -21.84 21.29
CA ARG A 29 1.92 -21.25 22.42
C ARG A 29 2.76 -20.78 23.62
N HIS A 30 4.07 -20.55 23.46
CA HIS A 30 4.93 -20.26 24.60
C HIS A 30 5.87 -19.08 24.37
N LEU A 31 5.35 -17.85 24.31
CA LEU A 31 6.06 -16.65 24.70
C LEU A 31 5.07 -15.56 25.14
N PRO A 32 5.42 -14.72 26.15
CA PRO A 32 4.62 -13.58 26.56
C PRO A 32 4.91 -12.40 25.60
N HIS A 33 3.87 -11.83 25.00
CA HIS A 33 3.86 -10.59 24.19
C HIS A 33 4.15 -10.70 22.68
N LEU A 34 3.45 -11.58 21.95
CA LEU A 34 3.15 -11.27 20.55
C LEU A 34 2.22 -10.04 20.51
N CYS A 35 2.37 -9.17 19.50
CA CYS A 35 1.41 -8.08 19.28
C CYS A 35 0.03 -8.71 19.04
N PRO A 36 -1.06 -8.25 19.70
CA PRO A 36 -2.40 -8.82 19.52
C PRO A 36 -2.84 -8.94 18.05
N PHE A 37 -2.37 -8.02 17.18
CA PHE A 37 -2.59 -8.11 15.72
C PHE A 37 -2.03 -9.38 15.10
N SER A 38 -0.78 -9.72 15.44
CA SER A 38 -0.10 -10.88 14.84
C SER A 38 -0.73 -12.21 15.26
N GLU A 39 -1.22 -12.30 16.51
CA GLU A 39 -1.97 -13.47 16.98
C GLU A 39 -3.31 -13.61 16.25
N PHE A 40 -3.98 -12.48 15.99
CA PHE A 40 -5.20 -12.45 15.20
C PHE A 40 -4.95 -12.93 13.76
N VAL A 41 -3.94 -12.38 13.09
CA VAL A 41 -3.55 -12.80 11.73
C VAL A 41 -3.21 -14.29 11.70
N GLN A 42 -2.40 -14.78 12.64
CA GLN A 42 -2.05 -16.20 12.73
C GLN A 42 -3.28 -17.11 12.93
N THR A 43 -4.29 -16.62 13.62
CA THR A 43 -5.53 -17.38 13.86
C THR A 43 -6.44 -17.39 12.62
N HIS A 44 -6.55 -16.25 11.92
CA HIS A 44 -7.57 -16.04 10.88
C HIS A 44 -7.05 -16.07 9.44
N TRP A 45 -5.74 -16.16 9.17
CA TRP A 45 -5.16 -16.07 7.81
C TRP A 45 -5.74 -17.07 6.79
N LYS A 46 -6.26 -18.22 7.24
CA LYS A 46 -6.91 -19.21 6.38
C LYS A 46 -8.35 -18.87 6.00
N GLU A 47 -9.00 -17.94 6.70
CA GLU A 47 -10.41 -17.61 6.50
C GLU A 47 -10.60 -16.71 5.27
N ASP A 48 -11.64 -17.00 4.47
CA ASP A 48 -11.96 -16.23 3.28
C ASP A 48 -12.42 -14.80 3.61
N SER A 49 -13.17 -14.64 4.70
CA SER A 49 -13.57 -13.32 5.22
C SER A 49 -12.36 -12.49 5.63
N PHE A 50 -11.35 -13.09 6.25
CA PHE A 50 -10.14 -12.36 6.65
C PHE A 50 -9.23 -12.03 5.45
N PHE A 51 -9.16 -12.91 4.44
CA PHE A 51 -8.53 -12.57 3.17
C PHE A 51 -9.16 -11.32 2.54
N GLY A 52 -10.50 -11.28 2.45
CA GLY A 52 -11.20 -10.12 1.89
C GLY A 52 -11.09 -8.87 2.78
N TYR A 53 -11.13 -9.01 4.11
CA TYR A 53 -10.89 -7.92 5.05
C TYR A 53 -9.54 -7.23 4.79
N GLN A 54 -8.48 -8.00 4.56
CA GLN A 54 -7.14 -7.46 4.28
C GLN A 54 -7.07 -6.69 2.94
N CYS A 55 -7.96 -6.96 1.99
CA CYS A 55 -8.04 -6.19 0.75
C CYS A 55 -8.56 -4.75 0.97
N LEU A 56 -9.21 -4.50 2.12
CA LEU A 56 -9.77 -3.20 2.51
C LEU A 56 -8.96 -2.53 3.62
N ASN A 57 -8.45 -3.32 4.56
CA ASN A 57 -7.90 -2.84 5.84
C ASN A 57 -6.48 -3.37 6.13
N GLY A 58 -5.90 -4.12 5.20
CA GLY A 58 -4.52 -4.60 5.28
C GLY A 58 -3.51 -3.55 4.83
N CYS A 59 -2.28 -4.00 4.55
CA CYS A 59 -1.20 -3.12 4.11
C CYS A 59 -1.31 -2.61 2.66
N ASN A 60 -2.20 -3.20 1.84
CA ASN A 60 -2.40 -2.78 0.45
C ASN A 60 -3.89 -2.55 0.08
N PRO A 61 -4.56 -1.53 0.64
CA PRO A 61 -5.98 -1.25 0.40
C PRO A 61 -6.28 -0.59 -0.96
N LEU A 62 -5.30 -0.57 -1.88
CA LEU A 62 -5.36 0.20 -3.13
C LEU A 62 -5.71 -0.65 -4.37
N MET A 63 -5.66 -1.98 -4.26
CA MET A 63 -5.77 -2.87 -5.44
C MET A 63 -7.22 -3.21 -5.81
N LEU A 64 -8.10 -3.33 -4.82
CA LEU A 64 -9.48 -3.78 -5.02
C LEU A 64 -10.27 -2.78 -5.87
N ARG A 65 -10.97 -3.28 -6.88
CA ARG A 65 -11.91 -2.52 -7.71
C ARG A 65 -13.20 -3.27 -7.97
N ARG A 66 -14.31 -2.55 -8.03
CA ARG A 66 -15.61 -3.07 -8.46
C ARG A 66 -15.57 -3.35 -9.96
N VAL A 67 -16.17 -4.46 -10.39
CA VAL A 67 -16.27 -4.81 -11.81
C VAL A 67 -17.71 -4.93 -12.26
N GLN A 68 -17.98 -4.43 -13.46
CA GLN A 68 -19.28 -4.59 -14.13
C GLN A 68 -19.31 -5.82 -15.06
N ARG A 69 -18.14 -6.38 -15.36
CA ARG A 69 -17.95 -7.55 -16.21
C ARG A 69 -16.72 -8.32 -15.73
N VAL A 70 -16.79 -9.65 -15.77
CA VAL A 70 -15.61 -10.49 -15.59
C VAL A 70 -14.60 -10.18 -16.70
N PRO A 71 -13.29 -10.04 -16.41
CA PRO A 71 -12.26 -9.96 -17.43
C PRO A 71 -12.33 -11.14 -18.42
N PRO A 72 -12.23 -10.90 -19.74
CA PRO A 72 -12.37 -11.96 -20.74
C PRO A 72 -11.28 -13.04 -20.64
N ASN A 73 -10.17 -12.71 -19.99
CA ASN A 73 -9.05 -13.61 -19.76
C ASN A 73 -9.16 -14.42 -18.45
N MET A 74 -10.27 -14.30 -17.70
CA MET A 74 -10.57 -15.15 -16.55
C MET A 74 -11.58 -16.24 -16.94
N ALA A 75 -11.19 -17.51 -16.86
CA ALA A 75 -12.00 -18.65 -17.30
C ALA A 75 -13.09 -19.09 -16.30
N VAL A 76 -13.84 -18.13 -15.73
CA VAL A 76 -14.99 -18.40 -14.84
C VAL A 76 -16.29 -18.48 -15.63
N THR A 77 -17.22 -19.31 -15.16
CA THR A 77 -18.61 -19.32 -15.62
C THR A 77 -19.55 -18.95 -14.48
N ALA A 78 -20.77 -18.51 -14.79
CA ALA A 78 -21.78 -18.20 -13.77
C ALA A 78 -22.03 -19.42 -12.84
N ASP A 79 -22.11 -20.62 -13.41
CA ASP A 79 -22.32 -21.87 -12.66
C ASP A 79 -21.20 -22.15 -11.64
N MET A 80 -19.94 -21.80 -11.98
CA MET A 80 -18.82 -21.94 -11.04
C MET A 80 -18.97 -21.06 -9.81
N LEU A 81 -19.52 -19.85 -9.99
CA LEU A 81 -19.60 -18.83 -8.95
C LEU A 81 -20.90 -18.94 -8.14
N GLN A 82 -21.95 -19.51 -8.72
CA GLN A 82 -23.29 -19.57 -8.12
C GLN A 82 -23.33 -20.04 -6.65
N PRO A 83 -22.56 -21.05 -6.22
CA PRO A 83 -22.56 -21.49 -4.82
C PRO A 83 -22.02 -20.45 -3.82
N PHE A 84 -21.30 -19.43 -4.31
CA PHE A 84 -20.62 -18.42 -3.50
C PHE A 84 -21.27 -17.04 -3.59
N LEU A 85 -22.39 -16.93 -4.29
CA LEU A 85 -23.19 -15.70 -4.37
C LEU A 85 -24.32 -15.73 -3.34
N SER A 86 -24.97 -14.58 -3.16
CA SER A 86 -26.17 -14.46 -2.35
C SER A 86 -27.26 -15.46 -2.80
N GLU A 87 -27.95 -16.09 -1.85
CA GLU A 87 -29.00 -17.05 -2.12
C GLU A 87 -30.07 -16.46 -3.07
N GLY A 88 -30.40 -17.20 -4.13
CA GLY A 88 -31.37 -16.78 -5.15
C GLY A 88 -30.89 -15.68 -6.11
N SER A 89 -29.63 -15.26 -6.04
CA SER A 89 -29.03 -14.28 -6.96
C SER A 89 -28.21 -14.95 -8.06
N SER A 90 -27.96 -14.22 -9.14
CA SER A 90 -27.06 -14.59 -10.25
C SER A 90 -25.84 -13.69 -10.30
N LEU A 91 -24.81 -14.09 -11.04
CA LEU A 91 -23.59 -13.28 -11.22
C LEU A 91 -23.93 -11.91 -11.82
N GLU A 92 -24.80 -11.87 -12.82
CA GLU A 92 -25.25 -10.65 -13.47
C GLU A 92 -25.94 -9.71 -12.48
N GLN A 93 -26.84 -10.25 -11.64
CA GLN A 93 -27.53 -9.47 -10.61
C GLN A 93 -26.57 -8.93 -9.55
N GLU A 94 -25.57 -9.69 -9.13
CA GLU A 94 -24.56 -9.21 -8.17
C GLU A 94 -23.63 -8.15 -8.81
N MET A 95 -23.31 -8.25 -10.10
CA MET A 95 -22.59 -7.20 -10.82
C MET A 95 -23.42 -5.91 -10.96
N GLU A 96 -24.72 -6.01 -11.26
CA GLU A 96 -25.64 -4.87 -11.32
C GLU A 96 -25.80 -4.19 -9.96
N LYS A 97 -25.87 -4.97 -8.87
CA LYS A 97 -25.85 -4.45 -7.49
C LYS A 97 -24.51 -3.82 -7.13
N GLY A 98 -23.44 -4.17 -7.85
CA GLY A 98 -22.09 -3.70 -7.60
C GLY A 98 -21.41 -4.39 -6.41
N THR A 99 -21.74 -5.65 -6.15
CA THR A 99 -21.19 -6.47 -5.05
C THR A 99 -20.05 -7.39 -5.50
N ILE A 100 -19.65 -7.34 -6.78
CA ILE A 100 -18.52 -8.10 -7.34
C ILE A 100 -17.30 -7.22 -7.55
N PHE A 101 -16.16 -7.69 -7.06
CA PHE A 101 -14.89 -6.98 -7.08
C PHE A 101 -13.79 -7.87 -7.66
N LEU A 102 -12.71 -7.23 -8.08
CA LEU A 102 -11.55 -7.86 -8.70
C LEU A 102 -10.26 -7.32 -8.09
N LEU A 103 -9.33 -8.22 -7.82
CA LEU A 103 -7.91 -7.92 -7.76
C LEU A 103 -7.28 -8.41 -9.06
N ASP A 104 -6.55 -7.53 -9.74
CA ASP A 104 -5.86 -7.84 -10.98
C ASP A 104 -4.39 -7.44 -10.88
N TYR A 105 -3.53 -8.45 -10.92
CA TYR A 105 -2.08 -8.31 -10.79
C TYR A 105 -1.36 -8.46 -12.14
N GLU A 106 -2.02 -8.15 -13.26
CA GLU A 106 -1.46 -8.14 -14.62
C GLU A 106 -0.10 -7.42 -14.72
N VAL A 107 0.14 -6.40 -13.88
CA VAL A 107 1.43 -5.68 -13.85
C VAL A 107 2.64 -6.60 -13.63
N LEU A 108 2.45 -7.77 -13.01
CA LEU A 108 3.47 -8.80 -12.78
C LEU A 108 3.64 -9.79 -13.95
N GLU A 109 2.82 -9.71 -15.00
CA GLU A 109 2.86 -10.67 -16.10
C GLU A 109 4.22 -10.66 -16.82
N GLY A 110 4.86 -11.82 -16.91
CA GLY A 110 6.16 -11.97 -17.54
C GLY A 110 7.33 -11.31 -16.78
N VAL A 111 7.14 -10.86 -15.54
CA VAL A 111 8.25 -10.42 -14.69
C VAL A 111 9.10 -11.62 -14.34
N LEU A 112 10.41 -11.51 -14.57
CA LEU A 112 11.37 -12.55 -14.21
C LEU A 112 11.45 -12.66 -12.69
N SER A 113 11.49 -13.90 -12.22
CA SER A 113 11.59 -14.21 -10.79
C SER A 113 13.04 -14.39 -10.37
N ASN A 114 13.30 -14.04 -9.12
CA ASN A 114 14.63 -14.01 -8.54
C ASN A 114 15.22 -15.42 -8.33
N ILE A 115 16.52 -15.48 -8.05
CA ILE A 115 17.22 -16.67 -7.55
C ILE A 115 17.68 -16.38 -6.13
N ILE A 116 17.07 -17.03 -5.14
CA ILE A 116 17.40 -16.85 -3.72
C ILE A 116 18.07 -18.12 -3.21
N ASN A 117 19.22 -17.98 -2.54
CA ASN A 117 20.02 -19.12 -2.05
C ASN A 117 20.36 -20.16 -3.15
N GLY A 118 20.52 -19.72 -4.40
CA GLY A 118 20.76 -20.61 -5.54
C GLY A 118 19.53 -21.41 -6.00
N LYS A 119 18.33 -21.10 -5.48
CA LYS A 119 17.06 -21.72 -5.88
C LYS A 119 16.23 -20.74 -6.70
N GLN A 120 15.71 -21.21 -7.83
CA GLN A 120 14.74 -20.47 -8.63
C GLN A 120 13.49 -20.16 -7.78
N GLN A 121 13.12 -18.89 -7.74
CA GLN A 121 11.85 -18.45 -7.17
C GLN A 121 10.79 -18.36 -8.25
N TYR A 122 9.55 -18.11 -7.87
CA TYR A 122 8.43 -18.05 -8.80
C TYR A 122 7.49 -16.90 -8.46
N LEU A 123 6.90 -16.32 -9.51
CA LEU A 123 5.90 -15.27 -9.43
C LEU A 123 4.68 -15.66 -10.26
N THR A 124 3.54 -15.08 -9.90
CA THR A 124 2.27 -15.18 -10.61
C THR A 124 1.74 -13.78 -10.87
N ALA A 125 0.79 -13.68 -11.81
CA ALA A 125 0.04 -12.46 -12.10
C ALA A 125 -1.46 -12.76 -11.98
N PRO A 126 -1.95 -13.02 -10.76
CA PRO A 126 -3.28 -13.59 -10.56
C PRO A 126 -4.42 -12.60 -10.82
N LEU A 127 -5.58 -13.18 -11.13
CA LEU A 127 -6.89 -12.56 -11.11
C LEU A 127 -7.68 -13.18 -9.95
N CYS A 128 -8.21 -12.37 -9.05
CA CYS A 128 -9.03 -12.84 -7.92
C CYS A 128 -10.36 -12.10 -7.92
N LEU A 129 -11.45 -12.83 -8.12
CA LEU A 129 -12.81 -12.30 -7.97
C LEU A 129 -13.26 -12.43 -6.53
N LEU A 130 -13.90 -11.38 -6.03
CA LEU A 130 -14.44 -11.31 -4.69
C LEU A 130 -15.91 -10.90 -4.72
N HIS A 131 -16.70 -11.42 -3.79
CA HIS A 131 -18.08 -11.03 -3.56
C HIS A 131 -18.22 -10.38 -2.18
N CYS A 132 -18.95 -9.27 -2.11
CA CYS A 132 -19.37 -8.67 -0.86
C CYS A 132 -20.78 -9.15 -0.52
N ASP A 133 -20.91 -9.92 0.56
CA ASP A 133 -22.19 -10.46 0.99
C ASP A 133 -23.09 -9.40 1.67
N HIS A 134 -24.32 -9.81 2.01
CA HIS A 134 -25.32 -8.97 2.68
C HIS A 134 -24.92 -8.50 4.08
N GLN A 135 -23.91 -9.12 4.70
CA GLN A 135 -23.34 -8.71 6.00
C GLN A 135 -22.19 -7.71 5.81
N GLY A 136 -21.84 -7.41 4.56
CA GLY A 136 -20.71 -6.54 4.23
C GLY A 136 -19.36 -7.24 4.37
N LEU A 137 -19.32 -8.58 4.35
CA LEU A 137 -18.07 -9.33 4.33
C LEU A 137 -17.65 -9.57 2.89
N LEU A 138 -16.44 -9.11 2.56
CA LEU A 138 -15.80 -9.38 1.28
C LEU A 138 -15.12 -10.75 1.33
N LYS A 139 -15.36 -11.62 0.36
CA LYS A 139 -14.78 -12.98 0.30
C LYS A 139 -14.29 -13.30 -1.11
N PRO A 140 -13.11 -13.93 -1.27
CA PRO A 140 -12.67 -14.45 -2.56
C PRO A 140 -13.58 -15.61 -3.00
N ILE A 141 -14.00 -15.59 -4.27
CA ILE A 141 -14.92 -16.59 -4.86
C ILE A 141 -14.30 -17.32 -6.06
N ALA A 142 -13.26 -16.76 -6.68
CA ALA A 142 -12.49 -17.45 -7.71
C ALA A 142 -11.09 -16.85 -7.86
N ILE A 143 -10.09 -17.69 -8.11
CA ILE A 143 -8.70 -17.28 -8.33
C ILE A 143 -8.16 -17.99 -9.57
N GLN A 144 -7.59 -17.22 -10.50
CA GLN A 144 -6.78 -17.73 -11.62
C GLN A 144 -5.36 -17.21 -11.45
N LEU A 145 -4.34 -18.09 -11.44
CA LEU A 145 -2.99 -17.70 -11.02
C LEU A 145 -2.19 -16.98 -12.11
N GLN A 146 -2.57 -17.13 -13.37
CA GLN A 146 -1.93 -16.43 -14.48
C GLN A 146 -2.97 -15.71 -15.34
N GLN A 147 -2.53 -14.70 -16.08
CA GLN A 147 -3.40 -13.90 -16.95
C GLN A 147 -3.95 -14.67 -18.15
N THR A 148 -3.21 -15.65 -18.67
CA THR A 148 -3.65 -16.47 -19.81
C THR A 148 -4.39 -17.72 -19.33
N PRO A 149 -5.68 -17.91 -19.67
CA PRO A 149 -6.44 -19.08 -19.27
C PRO A 149 -5.97 -20.33 -20.03
N GLY A 150 -6.05 -21.50 -19.41
CA GLY A 150 -5.71 -22.76 -20.07
C GLY A 150 -5.78 -23.97 -19.14
N PRO A 151 -5.60 -25.20 -19.67
CA PRO A 151 -5.68 -26.43 -18.88
C PRO A 151 -4.61 -26.52 -17.79
N GLN A 152 -3.51 -25.78 -17.93
CA GLN A 152 -2.42 -25.68 -16.95
C GLN A 152 -2.52 -24.46 -16.02
N ASN A 153 -3.62 -23.69 -16.11
CA ASN A 153 -3.91 -22.54 -15.27
C ASN A 153 -5.40 -22.57 -14.94
N PRO A 154 -5.84 -23.55 -14.12
CA PRO A 154 -7.25 -23.69 -13.77
C PRO A 154 -7.72 -22.53 -12.90
N VAL A 155 -9.03 -22.31 -12.87
CA VAL A 155 -9.67 -21.44 -11.88
C VAL A 155 -9.88 -22.23 -10.58
N PHE A 156 -9.29 -21.76 -9.50
CA PHE A 156 -9.47 -22.26 -8.15
C PHE A 156 -10.71 -21.61 -7.50
N LEU A 157 -11.48 -22.41 -6.77
CA LEU A 157 -12.73 -22.02 -6.11
C LEU A 157 -12.69 -22.40 -4.62
N PRO A 158 -13.47 -21.74 -3.74
CA PRO A 158 -13.56 -22.12 -2.33
C PRO A 158 -14.04 -23.56 -2.08
N SER A 159 -14.67 -24.22 -3.07
CA SER A 159 -15.13 -25.61 -3.00
C SER A 159 -14.05 -26.64 -3.39
N ASP A 160 -12.88 -26.19 -3.85
CA ASP A 160 -11.75 -27.08 -4.13
C ASP A 160 -11.16 -27.65 -2.83
N PRO A 161 -10.35 -28.72 -2.87
CA PRO A 161 -9.67 -29.23 -1.69
C PRO A 161 -8.93 -28.13 -0.92
N GLU A 162 -9.01 -28.15 0.42
CA GLU A 162 -8.43 -27.10 1.29
C GLU A 162 -6.99 -26.69 0.89
N PRO A 163 -6.06 -27.62 0.60
CA PRO A 163 -4.69 -27.23 0.24
C PRO A 163 -4.61 -26.44 -1.08
N ASP A 164 -5.43 -26.77 -2.08
CA ASP A 164 -5.43 -26.10 -3.38
C ASP A 164 -5.97 -24.66 -3.23
N TRP A 165 -7.11 -24.52 -2.55
CA TRP A 165 -7.73 -23.21 -2.34
C TRP A 165 -6.84 -22.31 -1.48
N LEU A 166 -6.26 -22.87 -0.42
CA LEU A 166 -5.33 -22.14 0.44
C LEU A 166 -4.09 -21.70 -0.33
N LEU A 167 -3.49 -22.59 -1.14
CA LEU A 167 -2.33 -22.23 -1.96
C LEU A 167 -2.67 -21.14 -2.98
N ALA A 168 -3.84 -21.20 -3.62
CA ALA A 168 -4.28 -20.17 -4.56
C ALA A 168 -4.36 -18.79 -3.88
N LYS A 169 -4.89 -18.71 -2.66
CA LYS A 169 -4.90 -17.47 -1.86
C LYS A 169 -3.48 -17.00 -1.52
N ILE A 170 -2.58 -17.90 -1.11
CA ILE A 170 -1.18 -17.59 -0.80
C ILE A 170 -0.49 -16.97 -2.03
N TRP A 171 -0.71 -17.50 -3.23
CA TRP A 171 -0.18 -16.91 -4.46
C TRP A 171 -0.70 -15.49 -4.73
N VAL A 172 -1.98 -15.23 -4.47
CA VAL A 172 -2.53 -13.86 -4.56
C VAL A 172 -1.84 -12.94 -3.55
N ARG A 173 -1.62 -13.39 -2.31
CA ARG A 173 -0.88 -12.60 -1.31
C ARG A 173 0.59 -12.38 -1.68
N CYS A 174 1.23 -13.36 -2.33
CA CYS A 174 2.59 -13.21 -2.84
C CYS A 174 2.69 -12.15 -3.94
N ALA A 175 1.73 -12.13 -4.87
CA ALA A 175 1.63 -11.09 -5.89
C ALA A 175 1.33 -9.72 -5.27
N ASP A 176 0.42 -9.70 -4.30
CA ASP A 176 0.07 -8.50 -3.53
C ASP A 176 1.29 -7.91 -2.81
N PHE A 177 2.16 -8.73 -2.24
CA PHE A 177 3.40 -8.28 -1.61
C PHE A 177 4.30 -7.49 -2.60
N GLN A 178 4.46 -7.99 -3.84
CA GLN A 178 5.33 -7.31 -4.82
C GLN A 178 4.74 -5.94 -5.20
N CYS A 179 3.44 -5.91 -5.49
CA CYS A 179 2.74 -4.67 -5.85
C CYS A 179 2.65 -3.70 -4.66
N HIS A 180 2.42 -4.21 -3.46
CA HIS A 180 2.42 -3.43 -2.23
C HIS A 180 3.74 -2.69 -2.05
N GLN A 181 4.85 -3.42 -2.02
CA GLN A 181 6.16 -2.86 -1.70
C GLN A 181 6.63 -1.85 -2.75
N LEU A 182 6.45 -2.15 -4.04
CA LEU A 182 7.00 -1.31 -5.11
C LEU A 182 6.03 -0.24 -5.61
N ILE A 183 4.73 -0.54 -5.69
CA ILE A 183 3.75 0.36 -6.32
C ILE A 183 3.01 1.16 -5.26
N SER A 184 2.33 0.48 -4.33
CA SER A 184 1.49 1.15 -3.32
C SER A 184 2.31 1.90 -2.28
N HIS A 185 3.45 1.33 -1.89
CA HIS A 185 4.37 1.92 -0.94
C HIS A 185 5.42 2.77 -1.68
N PHE A 186 6.44 2.17 -2.28
CA PHE A 186 7.60 2.93 -2.77
C PHE A 186 7.27 3.98 -3.85
N LEU A 187 6.56 3.62 -4.92
CA LEU A 187 6.23 4.58 -5.98
C LEU A 187 5.29 5.70 -5.50
N ARG A 188 4.18 5.34 -4.87
CA ARG A 188 3.11 6.30 -4.52
C ARG A 188 3.41 7.16 -3.30
N THR A 189 4.40 6.80 -2.47
CA THR A 189 4.79 7.60 -1.30
C THR A 189 6.23 8.11 -1.45
N HIS A 190 7.22 7.23 -1.42
CA HIS A 190 8.64 7.58 -1.42
C HIS A 190 9.05 8.34 -2.68
N LEU A 191 8.79 7.81 -3.88
CA LEU A 191 9.24 8.44 -5.12
C LEU A 191 8.45 9.73 -5.41
N LEU A 192 7.14 9.75 -5.16
CA LEU A 192 6.34 10.97 -5.27
C LEU A 192 6.85 12.08 -4.33
N GLY A 193 7.13 11.74 -3.07
CA GLY A 193 7.69 12.68 -2.10
C GLY A 193 9.09 13.18 -2.49
N GLU A 194 9.96 12.31 -2.99
CA GLU A 194 11.30 12.68 -3.46
C GLU A 194 11.24 13.64 -4.65
N VAL A 195 10.43 13.36 -5.66
CA VAL A 195 10.23 14.24 -6.82
C VAL A 195 9.73 15.61 -6.36
N CYS A 196 8.73 15.66 -5.48
CA CYS A 196 8.19 16.91 -4.97
C CYS A 196 9.22 17.68 -4.13
N CYS A 197 10.04 17.00 -3.34
CA CYS A 197 11.11 17.62 -2.56
C CYS A 197 12.16 18.26 -3.48
N ILE A 198 12.67 17.51 -4.47
CA ILE A 198 13.68 18.01 -5.42
C ILE A 198 13.16 19.21 -6.20
N ALA A 199 11.94 19.14 -6.74
CA ALA A 199 11.32 20.24 -7.46
C ALA A 199 11.12 21.47 -6.55
N THR A 200 10.70 21.26 -5.30
CA THR A 200 10.54 22.35 -4.31
C THR A 200 11.87 23.05 -4.05
N LEU A 201 12.94 22.30 -3.81
CA LEU A 201 14.29 22.83 -3.59
C LEU A 201 14.87 23.56 -4.81
N ARG A 202 14.48 23.16 -6.03
CA ARG A 202 14.98 23.77 -7.28
C ARG A 202 14.20 25.01 -7.70
N GLN A 203 12.89 25.02 -7.50
CA GLN A 203 11.98 25.96 -8.14
C GLN A 203 11.33 26.97 -7.19
N LEU A 204 11.26 26.67 -5.88
CA LEU A 204 10.58 27.51 -4.90
C LEU A 204 11.57 28.03 -3.86
N PRO A 205 11.78 29.35 -3.71
CA PRO A 205 12.61 29.90 -2.64
C PRO A 205 11.96 29.69 -1.27
N GLU A 206 12.75 29.73 -0.18
CA GLU A 206 12.24 29.44 1.18
C GLU A 206 11.09 30.36 1.63
N ILE A 207 11.04 31.57 1.07
CA ILE A 207 9.98 32.56 1.35
C ILE A 207 8.68 32.25 0.61
N HIS A 208 8.70 31.37 -0.39
CA HIS A 208 7.52 31.02 -1.17
C HIS A 208 6.52 30.24 -0.30
N PRO A 209 5.22 30.58 -0.33
CA PRO A 209 4.23 29.95 0.56
C PRO A 209 4.08 28.44 0.34
N LEU A 210 4.33 27.95 -0.88
CA LEU A 210 4.34 26.52 -1.15
C LEU A 210 5.58 25.80 -0.61
N TYR A 211 6.75 26.44 -0.60
CA TYR A 211 7.93 25.88 0.06
C TYR A 211 7.62 25.66 1.55
N GLN A 212 7.08 26.69 2.19
CA GLN A 212 6.76 26.70 3.61
C GLN A 212 5.74 25.63 4.02
N VAL A 213 4.72 25.38 3.19
CA VAL A 213 3.72 24.33 3.50
C VAL A 213 4.21 22.93 3.15
N LEU A 214 5.00 22.75 2.08
CA LEU A 214 5.41 21.43 1.61
C LEU A 214 6.61 20.85 2.35
N MET A 215 7.62 21.66 2.66
CA MET A 215 8.91 21.16 3.16
C MET A 215 8.82 20.32 4.43
N PRO A 216 7.96 20.64 5.43
CA PRO A 216 7.78 19.75 6.59
C PRO A 216 7.30 18.34 6.22
N HIS A 217 6.70 18.17 5.03
CA HIS A 217 6.14 16.90 4.58
C HIS A 217 7.02 16.09 3.63
N VAL A 218 8.02 16.70 3.00
CA VAL A 218 8.80 16.03 1.93
C VAL A 218 10.32 16.02 2.16
N GLN A 219 10.85 16.85 3.06
CA GLN A 219 12.31 17.05 3.18
C GLN A 219 13.08 15.81 3.63
N THR A 220 12.49 14.99 4.50
CA THR A 220 13.10 13.78 5.07
C THR A 220 13.16 12.63 4.06
N THR A 221 12.29 12.65 3.04
CA THR A 221 12.15 11.61 2.02
C THR A 221 13.44 11.35 1.25
N LEU A 222 14.24 12.40 0.98
CA LEU A 222 15.51 12.25 0.24
C LEU A 222 16.49 11.32 0.95
N GLN A 223 16.67 11.54 2.25
CA GLN A 223 17.64 10.80 3.05
C GLN A 223 17.26 9.32 3.13
N ILE A 224 15.98 9.02 3.30
CA ILE A 224 15.54 7.63 3.38
C ILE A 224 15.55 6.94 2.02
N ASN A 225 15.21 7.63 0.94
CA ASN A 225 15.25 7.04 -0.41
C ASN A 225 16.69 6.73 -0.86
N ILE A 226 17.67 7.56 -0.48
CA ILE A 226 19.09 7.24 -0.69
C ILE A 226 19.45 5.95 0.04
N GLN A 227 19.02 5.79 1.29
CA GLN A 227 19.28 4.57 2.06
C GLN A 227 18.60 3.36 1.41
N ALA A 228 17.32 3.45 1.06
CA ALA A 228 16.58 2.38 0.38
C ALA A 228 17.28 1.91 -0.90
N ARG A 229 17.78 2.84 -1.73
CA ARG A 229 18.56 2.51 -2.94
C ARG A 229 19.86 1.76 -2.65
N THR A 230 20.45 1.92 -1.47
CA THR A 230 21.71 1.27 -1.10
C THR A 230 21.55 -0.03 -0.31
N SER A 231 20.47 -0.18 0.47
CA SER A 231 20.29 -1.32 1.38
C SER A 231 19.12 -2.24 1.01
N LEU A 232 18.10 -1.73 0.31
CA LEU A 232 16.92 -2.50 -0.08
C LEU A 232 16.97 -2.88 -1.56
N LEU A 233 17.20 -1.90 -2.43
CA LEU A 233 17.02 -2.00 -3.88
C LEU A 233 18.33 -2.21 -4.66
N ALA A 234 19.45 -2.40 -3.97
CA ALA A 234 20.78 -2.59 -4.56
C ALA A 234 21.20 -4.09 -4.56
N PRO A 235 22.22 -4.46 -5.35
CA PRO A 235 22.92 -5.74 -5.20
C PRO A 235 23.34 -5.98 -3.74
N GLY A 236 23.02 -7.16 -3.23
CA GLY A 236 23.22 -7.53 -1.84
C GLY A 236 22.18 -6.99 -0.86
N GLY A 237 21.21 -6.20 -1.33
CA GLY A 237 20.08 -5.69 -0.57
C GLY A 237 18.96 -6.70 -0.38
N VAL A 238 17.87 -6.27 0.27
CA VAL A 238 16.74 -7.15 0.64
C VAL A 238 16.01 -7.70 -0.58
N PHE A 239 15.78 -6.88 -1.61
CA PHE A 239 15.09 -7.36 -2.82
C PHE A 239 15.91 -8.42 -3.55
N ASP A 240 17.23 -8.20 -3.67
CA ASP A 240 18.16 -9.13 -4.27
C ASP A 240 18.21 -10.47 -3.51
N LYS A 241 18.25 -10.42 -2.18
CA LYS A 241 18.48 -11.62 -1.35
C LYS A 241 17.22 -12.36 -0.92
N SER A 242 16.04 -11.73 -0.95
CA SER A 242 14.90 -12.26 -0.19
C SER A 242 13.51 -11.99 -0.79
N VAL A 243 13.40 -11.28 -1.91
CA VAL A 243 12.09 -10.97 -2.54
C VAL A 243 11.98 -11.61 -3.92
N GLY A 244 10.80 -12.13 -4.24
CA GLY A 244 10.55 -12.94 -5.43
C GLY A 244 10.75 -12.23 -6.77
N CYS A 245 10.54 -10.91 -6.83
CA CYS A 245 10.80 -10.13 -8.06
C CYS A 245 12.26 -9.72 -8.26
N GLY A 246 13.08 -9.77 -7.21
CA GLY A 246 14.51 -9.42 -7.30
C GLY A 246 14.76 -8.02 -7.83
N LEU A 247 15.98 -7.76 -8.30
CA LEU A 247 16.40 -6.45 -8.80
C LEU A 247 15.81 -6.12 -10.16
N GLU A 248 15.69 -7.10 -11.06
CA GLU A 248 15.13 -6.90 -12.39
C GLU A 248 13.65 -6.51 -12.31
N GLY A 249 12.90 -7.17 -11.42
CA GLY A 249 11.49 -6.89 -11.21
C GLY A 249 11.22 -5.47 -10.70
N ILE A 250 12.12 -4.87 -9.91
CA ILE A 250 11.98 -3.48 -9.44
C ILE A 250 11.82 -2.52 -10.61
N THR A 251 12.72 -2.60 -11.59
CA THR A 251 12.71 -1.68 -12.74
C THR A 251 11.46 -1.89 -13.59
N VAL A 252 11.14 -3.15 -13.90
CA VAL A 252 9.97 -3.49 -14.74
C VAL A 252 8.66 -3.06 -14.09
N LEU A 253 8.49 -3.31 -12.79
CA LEU A 253 7.26 -2.99 -12.08
C LEU A 253 7.08 -1.48 -11.90
N LEU A 254 8.14 -0.76 -11.52
CA LEU A 254 8.08 0.69 -11.38
C LEU A 254 7.80 1.37 -12.72
N GLN A 255 8.42 0.92 -13.82
CA GLN A 255 8.14 1.44 -15.15
C GLN A 255 6.67 1.22 -15.53
N ARG A 256 6.20 -0.03 -15.46
CA ARG A 256 4.83 -0.41 -15.82
C ARG A 256 3.77 0.28 -14.96
N ALA A 257 4.08 0.51 -13.68
CA ALA A 257 3.18 1.20 -12.77
C ALA A 257 3.12 2.71 -13.06
N THR A 258 4.26 3.34 -13.36
CA THR A 258 4.33 4.74 -13.79
C THR A 258 3.56 4.95 -15.10
N GLU A 259 3.70 4.05 -16.07
CA GLU A 259 2.95 4.09 -17.34
C GLU A 259 1.44 3.96 -17.15
N ARG A 260 0.97 3.26 -16.11
CA ARG A 260 -0.46 3.08 -15.79
C ARG A 260 -1.00 4.09 -14.78
N LEU A 261 -0.16 4.99 -14.28
CA LEU A 261 -0.56 5.92 -13.22
C LEU A 261 -1.50 6.99 -13.77
N HIS A 262 -2.54 7.30 -13.02
CA HIS A 262 -3.44 8.41 -13.32
C HIS A 262 -3.51 9.39 -12.15
N TYR A 263 -3.59 10.69 -12.43
CA TYR A 263 -3.68 11.72 -11.41
C TYR A 263 -4.84 11.49 -10.43
N ARG A 264 -5.99 11.06 -10.95
CA ARG A 264 -7.16 10.68 -10.13
C ARG A 264 -6.83 9.57 -9.14
N SER A 265 -5.99 8.60 -9.52
CA SER A 265 -5.56 7.50 -8.62
C SER A 265 -4.65 7.95 -7.47
N LEU A 266 -4.12 9.17 -7.52
CA LEU A 266 -3.38 9.81 -6.43
C LEU A 266 -4.29 10.68 -5.53
N CYS A 267 -5.52 10.94 -5.94
CA CYS A 267 -6.49 11.75 -5.22
C CYS A 267 -7.48 10.84 -4.49
N VAL A 268 -7.46 10.80 -3.16
CA VAL A 268 -8.22 9.80 -2.38
C VAL A 268 -9.71 9.71 -2.76
N PRO A 269 -10.47 10.81 -2.85
CA PRO A 269 -11.89 10.70 -3.19
C PRO A 269 -12.12 10.16 -4.60
N ASP A 270 -11.29 10.60 -5.56
CA ASP A 270 -11.40 10.18 -6.95
C ASP A 270 -11.01 8.71 -7.12
N ASP A 271 -9.92 8.27 -6.48
CA ASP A 271 -9.45 6.89 -6.52
C ASP A 271 -10.49 5.92 -5.94
N LEU A 272 -11.08 6.26 -4.79
CA LEU A 272 -12.10 5.43 -4.15
C LEU A 272 -13.40 5.36 -4.98
N GLU A 273 -13.76 6.45 -5.66
CA GLU A 273 -14.89 6.52 -6.59
C GLU A 273 -14.61 5.69 -7.85
N ASP A 274 -13.47 5.90 -8.50
CA ASP A 274 -13.06 5.23 -9.73
C ASP A 274 -12.94 3.71 -9.53
N ARG A 275 -12.41 3.28 -8.37
CA ARG A 275 -12.38 1.86 -7.97
C ARG A 275 -13.74 1.34 -7.50
N GLY A 276 -14.71 2.20 -7.21
CA GLY A 276 -16.04 1.81 -6.75
C GLY A 276 -16.06 1.21 -5.35
N VAL A 277 -15.14 1.63 -4.46
CA VAL A 277 -14.98 1.11 -3.10
C VAL A 277 -15.24 2.13 -1.99
N ALA A 278 -15.59 3.38 -2.36
CA ALA A 278 -15.84 4.48 -1.41
C ALA A 278 -16.95 4.17 -0.39
N ALA A 279 -18.00 3.46 -0.81
CA ALA A 279 -19.18 3.15 0.01
C ALA A 279 -19.20 1.70 0.52
N LEU A 280 -18.10 0.97 0.37
CA LEU A 280 -18.04 -0.44 0.76
C LEU A 280 -18.08 -0.56 2.29
N PRO A 281 -18.97 -1.38 2.87
CA PRO A 281 -19.01 -1.59 4.31
C PRO A 281 -17.67 -2.13 4.82
N ASN A 282 -17.35 -1.82 6.09
CA ASN A 282 -16.12 -2.28 6.74
C ASN A 282 -14.81 -1.86 6.04
N ASN A 283 -14.84 -0.92 5.09
CA ASN A 283 -13.64 -0.33 4.49
C ASN A 283 -13.14 0.84 5.34
N HIS A 284 -12.37 0.52 6.38
CA HIS A 284 -11.88 1.47 7.37
C HIS A 284 -10.81 2.39 6.78
N TYR A 285 -9.97 1.89 5.87
CA TYR A 285 -9.04 2.73 5.10
C TYR A 285 -9.81 3.86 4.39
N ALA A 286 -10.85 3.54 3.61
CA ALA A 286 -11.61 4.54 2.87
C ALA A 286 -12.29 5.56 3.80
N GLN A 287 -12.91 5.08 4.88
CA GLN A 287 -13.61 5.92 5.85
C GLN A 287 -12.68 6.94 6.49
N ASP A 288 -11.51 6.50 6.96
CA ASP A 288 -10.55 7.36 7.65
C ASP A 288 -9.80 8.25 6.65
N ALA A 289 -9.39 7.71 5.50
CA ALA A 289 -8.69 8.43 4.44
C ALA A 289 -9.52 9.60 3.89
N LEU A 290 -10.83 9.41 3.70
CA LEU A 290 -11.73 10.49 3.26
C LEU A 290 -11.82 11.63 4.28
N LYS A 291 -11.83 11.32 5.59
CA LYS A 291 -11.86 12.34 6.65
C LYS A 291 -10.56 13.13 6.70
N LEU A 292 -9.42 12.43 6.66
CA LEU A 292 -8.11 13.07 6.65
C LEU A 292 -7.92 13.90 5.38
N TRP A 293 -8.27 13.36 4.22
CA TRP A 293 -8.23 14.09 2.95
C TRP A 293 -9.04 15.39 3.03
N ALA A 294 -10.27 15.34 3.55
CA ALA A 294 -11.11 16.52 3.67
C ALA A 294 -10.50 17.58 4.59
N ALA A 295 -9.93 17.18 5.73
CA ALA A 295 -9.27 18.08 6.68
C ALA A 295 -8.01 18.72 6.06
N LEU A 296 -7.14 17.91 5.46
CA LEU A 296 -5.92 18.38 4.79
C LEU A 296 -6.25 19.29 3.60
N HIS A 297 -7.23 18.91 2.77
CA HIS A 297 -7.67 19.72 1.64
C HIS A 297 -8.20 21.08 2.08
N ARG A 298 -8.96 21.13 3.19
CA ARG A 298 -9.47 22.37 3.76
C ARG A 298 -8.35 23.26 4.26
N PHE A 299 -7.39 22.70 5.00
CA PHE A 299 -6.20 23.42 5.46
C PHE A 299 -5.42 24.00 4.28
N VAL A 300 -5.11 23.17 3.28
CA VAL A 300 -4.39 23.59 2.09
C VAL A 300 -5.17 24.66 1.31
N SER A 301 -6.48 24.50 1.14
CA SER A 301 -7.31 25.50 0.45
C SER A 301 -7.23 26.86 1.14
N HIS A 302 -7.38 26.90 2.47
CA HIS A 302 -7.23 28.15 3.22
C HIS A 302 -5.80 28.69 3.19
N TRP A 303 -4.78 27.82 3.22
CA TRP A 303 -3.39 28.24 3.06
C TRP A 303 -3.20 28.96 1.72
N ILE A 304 -3.67 28.37 0.62
CA ILE A 304 -3.60 28.97 -0.71
C ILE A 304 -4.38 30.29 -0.76
N ASP A 305 -5.54 30.40 -0.11
CA ASP A 305 -6.32 31.62 -0.05
C ASP A 305 -5.62 32.78 0.69
N LEU A 306 -4.74 32.49 1.66
CA LEU A 306 -3.95 33.52 2.35
C LEU A 306 -2.98 34.24 1.40
N TYR A 307 -2.43 33.53 0.41
CA TYR A 307 -1.34 34.04 -0.43
C TYR A 307 -1.80 34.34 -1.87
N TYR A 308 -2.80 33.64 -2.39
CA TYR A 308 -3.34 33.84 -3.73
C TYR A 308 -4.75 34.43 -3.68
N THR A 309 -4.87 35.72 -3.99
CA THR A 309 -6.16 36.43 -3.97
C THR A 309 -7.09 36.07 -5.14
N SER A 310 -6.57 35.45 -6.21
CA SER A 310 -7.35 35.02 -7.38
C SER A 310 -6.62 33.95 -8.19
N ASP A 311 -7.36 33.23 -9.03
CA ASP A 311 -6.82 32.28 -10.01
C ASP A 311 -5.78 32.92 -10.95
N SER A 312 -5.96 34.18 -11.30
CA SER A 312 -5.00 34.95 -12.09
C SER A 312 -3.63 35.04 -11.42
N LYS A 313 -3.57 35.13 -10.08
CA LYS A 313 -2.31 35.15 -9.34
C LYS A 313 -1.62 33.78 -9.35
N VAL A 314 -2.37 32.69 -9.30
CA VAL A 314 -1.83 31.33 -9.47
C VAL A 314 -1.23 31.17 -10.86
N HIS A 315 -1.96 31.59 -11.90
CA HIS A 315 -1.50 31.46 -13.28
C HIS A 315 -0.26 32.31 -13.60
N GLN A 316 -0.12 33.48 -12.97
CA GLN A 316 1.00 34.40 -13.19
C GLN A 316 2.27 34.05 -12.41
N ASP A 317 2.18 33.15 -11.44
CA ASP A 317 3.29 32.76 -10.59
C ASP A 317 4.26 31.83 -11.32
N LYS A 318 5.37 32.40 -11.81
CA LYS A 318 6.35 31.67 -12.61
C LYS A 318 7.11 30.62 -11.81
N GLU A 319 7.34 30.84 -10.52
CA GLU A 319 8.03 29.87 -9.65
C GLU A 319 7.15 28.63 -9.47
N LEU A 320 5.85 28.84 -9.21
CA LEU A 320 4.86 27.77 -9.19
C LEU A 320 4.75 27.03 -10.53
N GLN A 321 4.65 27.76 -11.66
CA GLN A 321 4.52 27.09 -12.96
C GLN A 321 5.77 26.27 -13.31
N ASN A 322 6.96 26.77 -12.98
CA ASN A 322 8.20 26.03 -13.14
C ASN A 322 8.25 24.79 -12.22
N TRP A 323 7.78 24.92 -10.99
CA TRP A 323 7.70 23.83 -10.02
C TRP A 323 6.88 22.65 -10.53
N ILE A 324 5.65 22.88 -11.00
CA ILE A 324 4.82 21.80 -11.53
C ILE A 324 5.36 21.23 -12.84
N GLN A 325 5.98 22.06 -13.68
CA GLN A 325 6.62 21.59 -14.91
C GLN A 325 7.82 20.68 -14.64
N ASP A 326 8.63 20.99 -13.61
CA ASP A 326 9.77 20.15 -13.17
C ASP A 326 9.26 18.79 -12.69
N ILE A 327 8.21 18.77 -11.86
CA ILE A 327 7.55 17.52 -11.41
C ILE A 327 7.01 16.71 -12.59
N PHE A 328 6.29 17.35 -13.51
CA PHE A 328 5.71 16.68 -14.67
C PHE A 328 6.77 16.09 -15.60
N SER A 329 7.85 16.84 -15.86
CA SER A 329 8.87 16.45 -16.85
C SER A 329 9.85 15.43 -16.27
N GLU A 330 10.40 15.69 -15.08
CA GLU A 330 11.44 14.86 -14.47
C GLU A 330 10.87 13.72 -13.62
N GLY A 331 9.74 13.96 -12.95
CA GLY A 331 9.10 12.97 -12.09
C GLY A 331 8.16 12.02 -12.83
N PHE A 332 7.30 12.57 -13.69
CA PHE A 332 6.30 11.80 -14.45
C PHE A 332 6.68 11.61 -15.92
N LEU A 333 7.93 11.89 -16.28
CA LEU A 333 8.51 11.62 -17.61
C LEU A 333 7.75 12.28 -18.77
N GLY A 334 7.02 13.37 -18.52
CA GLY A 334 6.20 14.06 -19.52
C GLY A 334 5.02 13.24 -20.04
N LEU A 335 4.60 12.19 -19.33
CA LEU A 335 3.53 11.29 -19.78
C LEU A 335 2.16 11.95 -19.66
N THR A 336 1.68 12.55 -20.76
CA THR A 336 0.44 13.34 -20.79
C THR A 336 -0.82 12.52 -20.49
N HIS A 337 -0.82 11.22 -20.77
CA HIS A 337 -2.00 10.35 -20.54
C HIS A 337 -2.27 10.09 -19.06
N THR A 338 -1.30 10.35 -18.19
CA THR A 338 -1.47 10.27 -16.73
C THR A 338 -2.47 11.31 -16.21
N GLY A 339 -2.67 12.41 -16.96
CA GLY A 339 -3.54 13.52 -16.56
C GLY A 339 -2.96 14.36 -15.42
N LEU A 340 -1.66 14.24 -15.10
CA LEU A 340 -1.01 15.16 -14.16
C LEU A 340 -1.09 16.61 -14.67
N PRO A 341 -1.26 17.61 -13.78
CA PRO A 341 -1.18 19.01 -14.16
C PRO A 341 0.19 19.35 -14.75
N GLN A 342 0.19 20.08 -15.86
CA GLN A 342 1.41 20.67 -16.47
C GLN A 342 1.55 22.16 -16.12
N ASN A 343 0.45 22.76 -15.69
CA ASN A 343 0.34 24.13 -15.20
C ASN A 343 -0.87 24.20 -14.28
N PHE A 344 -0.88 25.21 -13.41
CA PHE A 344 -2.06 25.53 -12.59
C PHE A 344 -2.72 26.81 -13.10
N LYS A 345 -4.03 26.73 -13.33
CA LYS A 345 -4.86 27.87 -13.74
C LYS A 345 -5.70 28.39 -12.58
N THR A 346 -6.06 27.52 -11.65
CA THR A 346 -6.96 27.86 -10.54
C THR A 346 -6.38 27.50 -9.19
N LYS A 347 -6.85 28.19 -8.15
CA LYS A 347 -6.55 27.84 -6.75
C LYS A 347 -7.03 26.43 -6.43
N THR A 348 -8.18 26.00 -6.97
CA THR A 348 -8.72 24.67 -6.74
C THR A 348 -7.81 23.55 -7.27
N GLU A 349 -7.26 23.70 -8.48
CA GLU A 349 -6.29 22.74 -9.03
C GLU A 349 -5.03 22.67 -8.17
N LEU A 350 -4.51 23.83 -7.76
CA LEU A 350 -3.33 23.93 -6.90
C LEU A 350 -3.57 23.27 -5.54
N SER A 351 -4.65 23.63 -4.85
CA SER A 351 -4.98 23.08 -3.54
C SER A 351 -5.15 21.57 -3.59
N LYS A 352 -5.79 21.04 -4.63
CA LYS A 352 -5.94 19.60 -4.83
C LYS A 352 -4.59 18.91 -4.98
N PHE A 353 -3.68 19.45 -5.81
CA PHE A 353 -2.38 18.84 -6.02
C PHE A 353 -1.50 18.90 -4.77
N ILE A 354 -1.47 20.02 -4.05
CA ILE A 354 -0.74 20.12 -2.78
C ILE A 354 -1.30 19.14 -1.74
N THR A 355 -2.63 18.92 -1.73
CA THR A 355 -3.26 17.89 -0.89
C THR A 355 -2.79 16.48 -1.26
N VAL A 356 -2.65 16.16 -2.56
CA VAL A 356 -2.09 14.86 -3.01
C VAL A 356 -0.72 14.64 -2.39
N VAL A 357 0.19 15.62 -2.51
CA VAL A 357 1.57 15.50 -2.03
C VAL A 357 1.61 15.28 -0.52
N ILE A 358 0.88 16.12 0.24
CA ILE A 358 0.83 16.03 1.70
C ILE A 358 0.23 14.69 2.13
N PHE A 359 -0.91 14.27 1.54
CA PHE A 359 -1.56 13.01 1.91
C PHE A 359 -0.66 11.80 1.59
N ALA A 360 -0.03 11.79 0.42
CA ALA A 360 0.86 10.71 0.00
C ALA A 360 2.06 10.54 0.94
N CYS A 361 2.66 11.65 1.37
CA CYS A 361 3.84 11.65 2.23
C CYS A 361 3.52 11.49 3.73
N THR A 362 2.24 11.44 4.10
CA THR A 362 1.80 11.31 5.49
C THR A 362 0.86 10.13 5.66
N ALA A 363 -0.44 10.36 5.51
CA ALA A 363 -1.51 9.40 5.76
C ALA A 363 -1.39 8.13 4.89
N LEU A 364 -1.11 8.28 3.60
CA LEU A 364 -0.96 7.10 2.72
C LEU A 364 0.26 6.26 3.15
N HIS A 365 1.42 6.91 3.32
CA HIS A 365 2.63 6.24 3.80
C HIS A 365 2.38 5.53 5.12
N ALA A 366 1.75 6.19 6.09
CA ALA A 366 1.42 5.56 7.36
C ALA A 366 0.53 4.32 7.21
N ALA A 367 -0.53 4.40 6.38
CA ALA A 367 -1.43 3.28 6.14
C ALA A 367 -0.75 2.07 5.49
N VAL A 368 0.17 2.28 4.54
CA VAL A 368 0.80 1.19 3.79
C VAL A 368 2.16 0.75 4.36
N ASN A 369 2.78 1.52 5.25
CA ASN A 369 4.07 1.18 5.87
C ASN A 369 3.89 0.63 7.30
N PHE A 370 3.20 1.34 8.19
CA PHE A 370 3.14 0.91 9.60
C PHE A 370 2.25 -0.32 9.83
N SER A 371 1.36 -0.64 8.89
CA SER A 371 0.57 -1.87 8.88
C SER A 371 1.36 -3.11 8.42
N GLN A 372 2.51 -2.95 7.76
CA GLN A 372 3.16 -4.08 7.09
C GLN A 372 3.61 -5.16 8.08
N LEU A 373 4.13 -4.81 9.26
CA LEU A 373 4.60 -5.81 10.22
C LEU A 373 3.43 -6.63 10.77
N ASP A 374 2.33 -5.97 11.13
CA ASP A 374 1.14 -6.63 11.71
C ASP A 374 0.61 -7.75 10.80
N PHE A 375 0.47 -7.46 9.50
CA PHE A 375 -0.07 -8.43 8.53
C PHE A 375 0.99 -9.40 7.98
N ASN A 376 2.27 -9.03 7.92
CA ASN A 376 3.30 -9.86 7.29
C ASN A 376 4.14 -10.67 8.28
N LEU A 377 4.01 -10.45 9.61
CA LEU A 377 4.77 -11.20 10.61
C LEU A 377 4.47 -12.71 10.55
N TRP A 378 3.22 -13.08 10.28
CA TRP A 378 2.86 -14.46 9.94
C TRP A 378 3.08 -14.71 8.45
N MET A 379 4.27 -15.21 8.09
CA MET A 379 4.71 -15.35 6.70
C MET A 379 3.69 -16.02 5.74
N PRO A 380 2.96 -17.10 6.12
CA PRO A 380 1.97 -17.71 5.22
C PRO A 380 0.84 -16.76 4.78
N ASN A 381 0.57 -15.70 5.55
CA ASN A 381 -0.43 -14.68 5.18
C ASN A 381 0.05 -13.75 4.05
N CYS A 382 1.35 -13.56 3.89
CA CYS A 382 1.93 -12.65 2.90
C CYS A 382 3.39 -13.01 2.58
N PRO A 383 3.63 -14.11 1.86
CA PRO A 383 5.00 -14.51 1.54
C PRO A 383 5.61 -13.55 0.50
N ALA A 384 6.88 -13.21 0.69
CA ALA A 384 7.61 -12.32 -0.23
C ALA A 384 8.11 -13.00 -1.51
N THR A 385 8.05 -14.34 -1.57
CA THR A 385 8.51 -15.18 -2.67
C THR A 385 7.87 -16.57 -2.57
N MET A 386 8.01 -17.41 -3.61
CA MET A 386 7.57 -18.80 -3.63
C MET A 386 8.66 -19.69 -4.24
N CYS A 387 8.90 -20.86 -3.66
CA CYS A 387 10.01 -21.76 -4.00
C CYS A 387 9.64 -22.82 -5.05
N CYS A 388 8.36 -22.93 -5.42
CA CYS A 388 7.86 -23.88 -6.41
C CYS A 388 6.98 -23.17 -7.45
N PRO A 389 6.86 -23.72 -8.67
CA PRO A 389 5.94 -23.17 -9.66
C PRO A 389 4.48 -23.26 -9.19
N PRO A 390 3.59 -22.40 -9.71
CA PRO A 390 2.16 -22.50 -9.40
C PRO A 390 1.60 -23.86 -9.86
N PRO A 391 0.60 -24.40 -9.14
CA PRO A 391 -0.02 -25.67 -9.50
C PRO A 391 -0.68 -25.59 -10.88
N GLN A 392 -0.38 -26.57 -11.74
CA GLN A 392 -0.94 -26.65 -13.10
C GLN A 392 -2.28 -27.40 -13.15
N ALA A 393 -2.68 -28.08 -12.09
CA ALA A 393 -3.95 -28.77 -11.96
C ALA A 393 -4.38 -28.83 -10.49
N LYS A 394 -5.68 -29.07 -10.27
CA LYS A 394 -6.26 -29.27 -8.94
C LYS A 394 -5.98 -30.68 -8.41
N GLY A 395 -6.03 -30.85 -7.10
CA GLY A 395 -5.88 -32.12 -6.38
C GLY A 395 -4.44 -32.62 -6.31
N LEU A 396 -3.45 -31.79 -6.66
CA LEU A 396 -2.04 -32.17 -6.69
C LEU A 396 -1.28 -31.79 -5.42
N VAL A 397 -1.85 -30.90 -4.60
CA VAL A 397 -1.16 -30.31 -3.45
C VAL A 397 -1.70 -30.90 -2.16
N THR A 398 -0.81 -31.29 -1.26
CA THR A 398 -1.14 -31.67 0.13
C THR A 398 -0.75 -30.56 1.10
N MET A 399 -1.29 -30.61 2.33
CA MET A 399 -0.86 -29.68 3.40
C MET A 399 0.64 -29.76 3.71
N GLN A 400 1.26 -30.93 3.49
CA GLN A 400 2.70 -31.11 3.70
C GLN A 400 3.51 -30.42 2.60
N ASP A 401 3.01 -30.40 1.36
CA ASP A 401 3.67 -29.72 0.24
C ASP A 401 3.67 -28.21 0.41
N LEU A 402 2.69 -27.62 1.11
CA LEU A 402 2.69 -26.17 1.37
C LEU A 402 4.00 -25.71 2.05
N LEU A 403 4.56 -26.51 2.94
CA LEU A 403 5.81 -26.16 3.64
C LEU A 403 7.02 -26.09 2.69
N SER A 404 7.07 -26.89 1.63
CA SER A 404 8.16 -26.88 0.66
C SER A 404 8.00 -25.77 -0.39
N ILE A 405 6.78 -25.29 -0.59
CA ILE A 405 6.45 -24.20 -1.53
C ILE A 405 6.80 -22.83 -0.92
N LEU A 406 6.70 -22.69 0.40
CA LEU A 406 6.95 -21.43 1.12
C LEU A 406 8.45 -21.04 1.13
N PRO A 407 8.77 -19.75 1.35
CA PRO A 407 10.14 -19.25 1.39
C PRO A 407 11.06 -19.95 2.39
N ASP A 408 12.35 -20.01 2.05
CA ASP A 408 13.39 -20.43 2.99
C ASP A 408 13.40 -19.54 4.25
N VAL A 409 13.83 -20.13 5.38
CA VAL A 409 13.83 -19.46 6.70
C VAL A 409 14.66 -18.18 6.68
N ASN A 410 15.85 -18.19 6.07
CA ASN A 410 16.72 -17.02 6.04
C ASN A 410 16.11 -15.85 5.23
N ALA A 411 15.46 -16.14 4.10
CA ALA A 411 14.76 -15.15 3.29
C ALA A 411 13.57 -14.56 4.06
N THR A 412 12.78 -15.43 4.72
CA THR A 412 11.67 -15.03 5.60
C THR A 412 12.16 -14.11 6.72
N CYS A 413 13.19 -14.52 7.46
CA CYS A 413 13.75 -13.72 8.55
C CYS A 413 14.33 -12.39 8.07
N SER A 414 14.96 -12.36 6.90
CA SER A 414 15.47 -11.13 6.31
C SER A 414 14.33 -10.14 6.05
N VAL A 415 13.25 -10.59 5.38
CA VAL A 415 12.08 -9.74 5.12
C VAL A 415 11.44 -9.27 6.42
N ILE A 416 11.13 -10.17 7.36
CA ILE A 416 10.48 -9.80 8.62
C ILE A 416 11.34 -8.83 9.44
N THR A 417 12.66 -9.00 9.45
CA THR A 417 13.57 -8.08 10.15
C THR A 417 13.52 -6.69 9.51
N THR A 418 13.54 -6.62 8.18
CA THR A 418 13.39 -5.35 7.45
C THR A 418 12.05 -4.70 7.75
N LEU A 419 10.93 -5.43 7.65
CA LEU A 419 9.61 -4.90 7.94
C LEU A 419 9.49 -4.42 9.39
N SER A 420 10.11 -5.15 10.34
CA SER A 420 10.13 -4.76 11.75
C SER A 420 10.85 -3.42 11.95
N LEU A 421 11.96 -3.19 11.25
CA LEU A 421 12.69 -1.91 11.28
C LEU A 421 11.88 -0.78 10.63
N LEU A 422 11.32 -1.03 9.45
CA LEU A 422 10.55 -0.05 8.68
C LEU A 422 9.21 0.32 9.37
N SER A 423 8.67 -0.53 10.24
CA SER A 423 7.44 -0.27 10.99
C SER A 423 7.65 0.42 12.34
N GLN A 424 8.88 0.72 12.76
CA GLN A 424 9.10 1.50 13.98
C GLN A 424 8.90 3.00 13.72
N PRO A 425 8.32 3.77 14.65
CA PRO A 425 8.36 5.22 14.57
C PRO A 425 9.81 5.72 14.53
N GLY A 426 10.08 6.75 13.72
CA GLY A 426 11.39 7.40 13.70
C GLY A 426 11.76 7.98 15.06
N LYS A 427 13.05 8.03 15.41
CA LYS A 427 13.52 8.63 16.68
C LYS A 427 13.08 10.09 16.86
N ASN A 428 12.92 10.80 15.76
CA ASN A 428 12.51 12.20 15.72
C ASN A 428 11.05 12.34 15.28
N PHE A 429 10.19 11.35 15.57
CA PHE A 429 8.80 11.32 15.15
C PHE A 429 8.09 12.66 15.37
N ILE A 430 7.50 13.18 14.31
CA ILE A 430 6.68 14.38 14.33
C ILE A 430 5.28 13.98 13.91
N PRO A 431 4.25 14.07 14.78
CA PRO A 431 2.89 13.73 14.41
C PRO A 431 2.36 14.61 13.27
N LEU A 432 1.35 14.12 12.56
CA LEU A 432 0.71 14.81 11.43
C LEU A 432 0.35 16.26 11.77
N CYS A 433 0.84 17.18 10.94
CA CYS A 433 0.61 18.62 11.03
C CYS A 433 1.01 19.24 12.37
N GLN A 434 2.01 18.66 13.02
CA GLN A 434 2.79 19.30 14.07
C GLN A 434 4.03 19.93 13.46
N TYR A 435 4.10 21.26 13.48
CA TYR A 435 5.16 22.01 12.79
C TYR A 435 6.14 22.63 13.79
N ARG A 436 7.43 22.62 13.45
CA ARG A 436 8.51 23.22 14.26
C ARG A 436 8.99 24.55 13.67
N GLU A 437 8.69 24.78 12.41
CA GLU A 437 9.13 25.88 11.56
C GLU A 437 8.50 27.21 12.01
N GLU A 438 9.26 28.31 11.87
CA GLU A 438 8.88 29.60 12.44
C GLU A 438 7.63 30.21 11.80
N TRP A 439 7.42 29.97 10.51
CA TRP A 439 6.27 30.50 9.77
C TRP A 439 4.92 29.93 10.22
N PHE A 440 4.89 28.86 11.02
CA PHE A 440 3.66 28.35 11.64
C PHE A 440 3.44 28.82 13.08
N ARG A 441 4.32 29.66 13.64
CA ARG A 441 4.27 30.05 15.06
C ARG A 441 3.33 31.21 15.38
N SER A 442 2.96 32.04 14.40
CA SER A 442 2.12 33.23 14.63
C SER A 442 1.31 33.62 13.40
N GLY A 443 0.35 34.55 13.60
CA GLY A 443 -0.48 35.12 12.53
C GLY A 443 -1.46 34.13 11.91
N ALA A 444 -1.93 34.45 10.71
CA ALA A 444 -2.90 33.63 9.98
C ALA A 444 -2.42 32.18 9.72
N PRO A 445 -1.14 31.90 9.38
CA PRO A 445 -0.63 30.53 9.28
C PRO A 445 -0.85 29.71 10.56
N ARG A 446 -0.62 30.30 11.73
CA ARG A 446 -0.82 29.64 13.03
C ARG A 446 -2.29 29.31 13.27
N GLU A 447 -3.19 30.23 12.97
CA GLU A 447 -4.64 30.03 13.13
C GLU A 447 -5.14 28.87 12.26
N LEU A 448 -4.64 28.74 11.02
CA LEU A 448 -4.96 27.61 10.15
C LEU A 448 -4.46 26.29 10.70
N VAL A 449 -3.24 26.25 11.23
CA VAL A 449 -2.68 25.06 11.88
C VAL A 449 -3.50 24.66 13.11
N GLU A 450 -3.88 25.62 13.96
CA GLU A 450 -4.69 25.33 15.15
C GLU A 450 -6.08 24.79 14.79
N ALA A 451 -6.71 25.33 13.74
CA ALA A 451 -7.97 24.83 13.22
C ALA A 451 -7.83 23.39 12.70
N LEU A 452 -6.78 23.11 11.93
CA LEU A 452 -6.49 21.75 11.44
C LEU A 452 -6.22 20.77 12.59
N GLN A 453 -5.38 21.14 13.56
CA GLN A 453 -5.04 20.30 14.70
C GLN A 453 -6.29 19.93 15.54
N LYS A 454 -7.25 20.85 15.65
CA LYS A 454 -8.54 20.58 16.30
C LYS A 454 -9.41 19.60 15.49
N GLU A 455 -9.44 19.73 14.17
CA GLU A 455 -10.15 18.79 13.27
C GLU A 455 -9.51 17.39 13.35
N LEU A 456 -8.17 17.31 13.28
CA LEU A 456 -7.42 16.06 13.44
C LEU A 456 -7.68 15.37 14.78
N LYS A 457 -7.70 16.13 15.89
CA LYS A 457 -8.06 15.57 17.20
C LYS A 457 -9.47 14.96 17.22
N SER A 458 -10.41 15.59 16.53
CA SER A 458 -11.78 15.08 16.42
C SER A 458 -11.84 13.81 15.57
N ILE A 459 -11.01 13.71 14.51
CA ILE A 459 -10.85 12.49 13.70
C ILE A 459 -10.24 11.36 14.54
N SER A 460 -9.18 11.62 15.32
CA SER A 460 -8.57 10.65 16.23
C SER A 460 -9.60 10.10 17.23
N MET A 461 -10.38 10.97 17.87
CA MET A 461 -11.46 10.55 18.79
C MET A 461 -12.52 9.68 18.09
N TYR A 462 -12.88 10.00 16.85
CA TYR A 462 -13.81 9.19 16.06
C TYR A 462 -13.24 7.79 15.76
N ILE A 463 -11.97 7.71 15.34
CA ILE A 463 -11.29 6.45 15.04
C ILE A 463 -11.18 5.61 16.31
N ALA A 464 -10.75 6.21 17.42
CA ALA A 464 -10.65 5.55 18.71
C ALA A 464 -12.00 4.97 19.17
N GLU A 465 -13.08 5.74 19.11
CA GLU A 465 -14.40 5.26 19.52
C GLU A 465 -14.89 4.11 18.62
N ARG A 466 -14.72 4.22 17.30
CA ARG A 466 -15.06 3.13 16.37
C ARG A 466 -14.23 1.86 16.65
N ASN A 467 -12.93 2.00 16.89
CA ASN A 467 -12.02 0.89 17.11
C ASN A 467 -12.30 0.10 18.40
N ARG A 468 -12.97 0.70 19.40
CA ARG A 468 -13.38 0.00 20.63
C ARG A 468 -14.40 -1.12 20.40
N PHE A 469 -15.11 -1.08 19.27
CA PHE A 469 -16.13 -2.06 18.91
C PHE A 469 -15.67 -3.03 17.82
N LEU A 470 -14.42 -2.91 17.35
CA LEU A 470 -13.85 -3.82 16.38
C LEU A 470 -13.05 -4.91 17.07
N GLU A 471 -13.21 -6.14 16.59
CA GLU A 471 -12.38 -7.27 17.03
C GLU A 471 -10.91 -7.04 16.64
N LEU A 472 -10.69 -6.57 15.40
CA LEU A 472 -9.41 -6.08 14.92
C LEU A 472 -9.50 -4.57 14.64
N PRO A 473 -8.89 -3.70 15.47
CA PRO A 473 -8.93 -2.26 15.25
C PRO A 473 -8.16 -1.87 13.98
N TYR A 474 -8.42 -0.68 13.43
CA TYR A 474 -7.64 -0.12 12.34
C TYR A 474 -7.03 1.22 12.80
N PRO A 475 -5.77 1.24 13.28
CA PRO A 475 -5.16 2.41 13.90
C PRO A 475 -4.27 3.22 12.94
N TYR A 476 -4.01 2.72 11.74
CA TYR A 476 -2.95 3.22 10.84
C TYR A 476 -3.22 4.60 10.24
N LEU A 477 -4.47 5.07 10.33
CA LEU A 477 -4.89 6.42 9.92
C LEU A 477 -5.34 7.27 11.11
N ASP A 478 -5.04 6.89 12.34
CA ASP A 478 -5.18 7.78 13.49
C ASP A 478 -4.14 8.91 13.39
N PRO A 479 -4.53 10.20 13.39
CA PRO A 479 -3.59 11.33 13.35
C PRO A 479 -2.45 11.26 14.36
N GLU A 480 -2.65 10.62 15.52
CA GLU A 480 -1.59 10.47 16.53
C GLU A 480 -0.49 9.47 16.11
N ASN A 481 -0.80 8.56 15.19
CA ASN A 481 0.11 7.52 14.67
C ASN A 481 0.69 7.87 13.29
N ILE A 482 0.27 8.98 12.67
CA ILE A 482 0.74 9.40 11.35
C ILE A 482 1.93 10.35 11.52
N GLU A 483 3.06 10.02 10.88
CA GLU A 483 4.21 10.94 10.82
C GLU A 483 3.99 12.04 9.78
N ASN A 484 4.57 13.21 10.03
CA ASN A 484 4.41 14.38 9.18
C ASN A 484 5.11 14.26 7.82
N SER A 485 5.93 13.22 7.59
CA SER A 485 6.69 12.98 6.36
C SER A 485 7.12 11.51 6.23
N VAL A 486 7.67 11.12 5.07
CA VAL A 486 8.28 9.81 4.84
C VAL A 486 9.73 9.80 5.36
N ALA A 487 10.01 9.07 6.46
CA ALA A 487 11.27 9.25 7.19
C ALA A 487 11.93 7.98 7.77
N ILE A 488 11.41 6.77 7.47
CA ILE A 488 11.79 5.52 8.15
C ILE A 488 12.52 4.49 7.30
#